data_AF-A0A352ULP3-F1
#
_entry.id   AF-A0A352ULP3-F1
#
_cell.length_a   1.000
_cell.length_b   1.000
_cell.length_c   1.000
_cell.angle_alpha   90.00
_cell.angle_beta   90.00
_cell.angle_gamma   90.00
#
_symmetry.space_group_name_H-M   'P 1'
#
loop_
_entity.id
_entity.type
_entity.pdbx_description
1 polymer ?
#
loop_
_entity_poly.entity_id
_entity_poly.type
_entity_poly.pdbx_seq_one_letter_code
_entity_poly.pdbx_strand_id
1 'polypeptide(L)' 'MKLEKLQYTVENGIGVVTMNYMKNLNAIDEQMADELMYVVETMEKDPNVRVAVFKGSEKAFSAGGDIGYFYQLIKAGG' A
#
# COMPACT_ATOMS: atom_id res chain seq x y z
N MET A 1 -0.65 7.57 10.92
CA MET A 1 -0.04 6.22 10.96
C MET A 1 1.40 6.33 10.46
N LYS A 2 2.34 5.56 11.02
CA LYS A 2 3.69 5.42 10.46
C LYS A 2 3.62 4.37 9.35
N LEU A 3 4.06 4.72 8.14
CA LEU A 3 4.09 3.79 7.00
C LEU A 3 5.40 3.00 7.02
N GLU A 4 5.33 1.69 6.84
CA GLU A 4 6.50 0.80 6.78
C GLU A 4 6.63 0.08 5.45
N LYS A 5 5.51 -0.17 4.77
CA LYS A 5 5.47 -0.86 3.47
C LYS A 5 5.16 0.08 2.32
N LEU A 6 4.59 1.25 2.60
CA LEU A 6 4.35 2.31 1.64
C LEU A 6 5.28 3.51 1.85
N GLN A 7 5.52 4.22 0.75
CA GLN A 7 5.98 5.60 0.77
C GLN A 7 4.91 6.48 0.13
N TYR A 8 4.65 7.65 0.71
CA TYR A 8 3.63 8.57 0.23
C TYR A 8 4.18 9.99 0.17
N THR A 9 4.01 10.65 -0.98
CA THR A 9 4.38 12.04 -1.20
C THR A 9 3.27 12.79 -1.94
N VAL A 10 3.21 14.11 -1.78
CA VAL A 10 2.32 14.99 -2.53
C VAL A 10 3.15 16.09 -3.18
N GLU A 11 3.14 16.15 -4.51
CA GLU A 11 3.87 17.17 -5.27
C GLU A 11 3.01 17.65 -6.45
N ASN A 12 2.88 18.98 -6.60
CA ASN A 12 2.09 19.61 -7.67
C ASN A 12 0.63 19.12 -7.76
N GLY A 13 0.09 18.68 -6.62
CA GLY A 13 -1.24 18.10 -6.48
C GLY A 13 -1.38 16.67 -6.98
N ILE A 14 -0.27 15.95 -7.12
CA ILE A 14 -0.23 14.52 -7.39
C ILE A 14 0.18 13.81 -6.10
N GLY A 15 -0.72 13.02 -5.52
CA GLY A 15 -0.40 12.10 -4.44
C GLY A 15 0.19 10.81 -5.01
N VAL A 16 1.45 10.53 -4.71
CA VAL A 16 2.16 9.35 -5.21
C VAL A 16 2.33 8.35 -4.07
N VAL A 17 1.74 7.17 -4.25
CA VAL A 17 1.90 6.02 -3.36
C VAL A 17 2.86 5.03 -4.03
N THR A 18 3.99 4.77 -3.38
CA THR A 18 4.95 3.76 -3.80
C THR A 18 4.88 2.56 -2.87
N MET A 19 4.44 1.41 -3.38
CA MET A 19 4.54 0.14 -2.66
C MET A 19 6.02 -0.27 -2.61
N ASN A 20 6.58 -0.41 -1.40
CA ASN A 20 8.02 -0.54 -1.19
C ASN A 20 8.39 -1.64 -0.18
N TYR A 21 7.84 -2.83 -0.38
CA TYR A 21 8.18 -4.03 0.38
C TYR A 21 8.67 -5.15 -0.58
N MET A 22 9.88 -4.98 -1.11
CA MET A 22 10.45 -5.91 -2.09
C MET A 22 10.75 -7.31 -1.56
N LYS A 23 10.78 -7.52 -0.24
CA LYS A 23 11.00 -8.84 0.37
C LYS A 23 9.98 -9.88 -0.10
N ASN A 24 8.76 -9.48 -0.43
CA ASN A 24 7.72 -10.33 -1.01
C ASN A 24 7.12 -9.75 -2.31
N LEU A 25 7.89 -8.91 -3.03
CA LEU A 25 7.45 -8.25 -4.27
C LEU A 25 6.13 -7.46 -4.11
N ASN A 26 5.99 -6.72 -2.99
CA ASN A 26 4.80 -5.94 -2.67
C ASN A 26 3.51 -6.79 -2.56
N ALA A 27 3.61 -8.03 -2.07
CA ALA A 27 2.42 -8.82 -1.78
C ALA A 27 1.61 -8.17 -0.64
N ILE A 28 0.29 -8.21 -0.76
CA ILE A 28 -0.65 -7.55 0.15
C ILE A 28 -0.97 -8.49 1.31
N ASP A 29 -0.49 -8.12 2.49
CA ASP A 29 -0.91 -8.65 3.79
C ASP A 29 -1.72 -7.58 4.56
N GLU A 30 -2.11 -7.86 5.80
CA GLU A 30 -2.90 -6.95 6.66
C GLU A 30 -2.28 -5.56 6.76
N GLN A 31 -0.98 -5.46 7.10
CA GLN A 31 -0.32 -4.17 7.25
C GLN A 31 -0.27 -3.37 5.94
N MET A 32 0.00 -4.04 4.80
CA MET A 32 -0.03 -3.36 3.50
C MET A 32 -1.44 -2.85 3.17
N ALA A 33 -2.48 -3.63 3.47
CA ALA A 33 -3.87 -3.24 3.27
C ALA A 33 -4.26 -2.04 4.15
N ASP A 34 -3.91 -2.07 5.44
CA ASP A 34 -4.17 -0.99 6.38
C ASP A 34 -3.47 0.31 5.96
N GLU A 35 -2.21 0.22 5.54
CA GLU A 35 -1.45 1.38 5.05
C GLU A 35 -2.07 1.95 3.76
N LEU A 36 -2.51 1.10 2.83
CA LEU A 36 -3.18 1.53 1.59
C LEU A 36 -4.49 2.27 1.90
N MET A 37 -5.31 1.71 2.80
CA MET A 37 -6.56 2.34 3.24
C MET A 37 -6.30 3.70 3.89
N TYR A 38 -5.35 3.76 4.83
CA TYR A 38 -4.97 5.00 5.50
C TYR A 38 -4.53 6.09 4.49
N VAL A 39 -3.71 5.72 3.50
CA VAL A 39 -3.18 6.65 2.50
C VAL A 39 -4.28 7.12 1.53
N VAL A 40 -5.19 6.24 1.11
CA VAL A 40 -6.35 6.61 0.29
C VAL A 40 -7.26 7.59 1.02
N GLU A 41 -7.60 7.31 2.28
CA GLU A 41 -8.42 8.23 3.09
C GLU A 41 -7.71 9.56 3.34
N THR A 42 -6.39 9.54 3.50
CA THR A 42 -5.59 10.77 3.66
C THR A 42 -5.65 11.61 2.39
N MET A 43 -5.50 10.99 1.21
CA MET A 43 -5.64 11.67 -0.07
C MET A 43 -7.03 12.24 -0.30
N GLU A 44 -8.09 11.49 0.04
CA GLU A 44 -9.47 11.94 -0.11
C GLU A 44 -9.77 13.22 0.68
N LYS A 45 -9.15 13.36 1.85
CA LYS A 45 -9.33 14.51 2.77
C LYS A 45 -8.38 15.67 2.48
N ASP A 46 -7.36 15.50 1.64
CA ASP A 46 -6.37 16.53 1.34
C ASP A 46 -6.76 17.36 0.10
N PRO A 47 -7.18 18.63 0.27
CA PRO A 47 -7.58 19.48 -0.87
C PRO A 47 -6.41 19.80 -1.82
N ASN A 48 -5.16 19.53 -1.43
CA ASN A 48 -4.01 19.71 -2.31
C ASN A 48 -3.86 18.54 -3.30
N VAL A 49 -4.44 17.37 -3.02
CA VAL A 49 -4.37 16.20 -3.89
C VAL A 49 -5.48 16.26 -4.94
N ARG A 50 -5.09 16.21 -6.21
CA ARG A 50 -6.01 16.24 -7.37
C ARG A 50 -5.96 14.95 -8.19
N VAL A 51 -4.83 14.25 -8.14
CA VAL A 51 -4.58 13.00 -8.84
C VAL A 51 -3.86 12.03 -7.90
N ALA A 52 -4.30 10.77 -7.87
CA ALA A 52 -3.62 9.70 -7.15
C ALA A 52 -2.85 8.81 -8.14
N VAL A 53 -1.59 8.51 -7.83
CA VAL A 53 -0.76 7.58 -8.60
C VAL A 53 -0.29 6.47 -7.67
N PHE A 54 -0.59 5.23 -8.05
CA PHE A 54 -0.09 4.03 -7.38
C PHE A 54 0.98 3.40 -8.25
N LYS A 55 2.14 3.13 -7.66
CA LYS A 55 3.22 2.44 -8.35
C LYS A 55 3.94 1.46 -7.43
N GLY A 56 4.63 0.51 -8.04
CA GLY A 56 5.64 -0.29 -7.35
C GLY A 56 6.96 0.44 -7.23
N SER A 57 7.78 0.01 -6.29
CA SER A 57 9.22 0.26 -6.34
C SER A 57 9.89 -0.68 -7.35
N GLU A 58 11.21 -0.48 -7.53
CA GLU A 58 12.18 -1.23 -8.33
C GLU A 58 11.65 -2.24 -9.36
N LYS A 59 11.13 -3.40 -8.94
CA LYS A 59 10.90 -4.56 -9.82
C LYS A 59 9.43 -4.91 -10.07
N ALA A 60 8.53 -4.58 -9.17
CA ALA A 60 7.15 -5.07 -9.22
C ALA A 60 6.16 -4.05 -8.66
N PHE A 61 5.00 -3.95 -9.30
CA PHE A 61 3.85 -3.26 -8.70
C PHE A 61 3.38 -3.99 -7.45
N SER A 62 2.85 -5.21 -7.62
CA SER A 62 2.48 -6.14 -6.57
C SER A 62 2.45 -7.56 -7.13
N ALA A 63 2.88 -8.54 -6.33
CA ALA A 63 2.73 -9.96 -6.63
C ALA A 63 1.35 -10.54 -6.27
N GLY A 64 0.40 -9.71 -5.82
CA GLY A 64 -0.93 -10.14 -5.40
C GLY A 64 -1.06 -10.23 -3.88
N GLY A 65 -1.83 -11.20 -3.38
CA GLY A 65 -2.00 -11.42 -1.93
C GLY A 65 -0.84 -12.21 -1.31
N ASP A 66 -0.47 -11.88 -0.07
CA ASP A 66 0.54 -12.64 0.67
C ASP A 66 -0.04 -14.01 1.12
N ILE A 67 0.33 -15.07 0.41
CA ILE A 67 -0.19 -16.43 0.66
C ILE A 67 0.13 -16.90 2.08
N GLY A 68 1.28 -16.51 2.64
CA GLY A 68 1.67 -16.86 4.01
C GLY A 68 0.69 -16.28 5.03
N TYR A 69 0.37 -15.00 4.89
CA TYR A 69 -0.64 -14.32 5.68
C TYR A 69 -2.03 -14.98 5.52
N PHE A 70 -2.52 -15.14 4.30
CA PHE A 70 -3.85 -15.72 4.05
C PHE A 70 -3.97 -17.15 4.57
N TYR A 71 -2.91 -17.95 4.47
CA TYR A 71 -2.90 -19.31 5.02
C TYR A 71 -3.07 -19.32 6.55
N GLN A 72 -2.43 -18.38 7.27
CA GLN A 72 -2.62 -18.26 8.71
C GLN A 72 -4.02 -17.77 9.07
N LEU A 73 -4.57 -16.82 8.30
CA LEU A 73 -5.93 -16.32 8.48
C LEU A 73 -6.97 -17.44 8.33
N ILE A 74 -6.85 -18.26 7.27
CA ILE A 74 -7.72 -19.43 7.05
C ILE A 74 -7.63 -20.41 8.22
N LYS A 75 -6.43 -20.65 8.76
CA LYS A 75 -6.25 -21.50 9.95
C LYS A 75 -6.90 -20.93 11.21
N ALA A 76 -6.99 -19.61 11.31
CA ALA A 76 -7.61 -18.92 12.44
C ALA A 76 -9.15 -18.87 12.36
N GLY A 77 -9.74 -19.33 11.26
CA GLY A 77 -11.20 -19.41 11.09
C GLY A 77 -11.81 -18.44 10.08
N GLY A 78 -10.98 -17.65 9.38
CA GLY A 78 -11.43 -16.66 8.40
C GLY A 78 -11.62 -15.29 9.00
#